data_AF-A0A844BDV9-F1
#
_entry.id   AF-A0A844BDV9-F1
#
_cell.length_a   1.000
_cell.length_b   1.000
_cell.length_c   1.000
_cell.angle_alpha   90.00
_cell.angle_beta   90.00
_cell.angle_gamma   90.00
#
_symmetry.space_group_name_H-M   'P 1'
#
loop_
_entity.id
_entity.type
_entity.pdbx_description
1 polymer ?
#
loop_
_entity_poly.entity_id
_entity_poly.type
_entity_poly.pdbx_seq_one_letter_code
_entity_poly.pdbx_strand_id
1 'polypeptide(L)'
;MAAGIEPGFRGWLGTLRIAAEASKALSDELGALMLEDDDSDAFIRRLIRLSEQAEAAADEVANLVHIGVGIGAFDWIARLAQADAMQSAEAAS
;
A
#
# COMPACT_ATOMS: atom_id res chain seq x y z
N MET A 1 -0.43 -27.85 14.55
CA MET A 1 0.40 -27.32 13.44
C MET A 1 0.35 -25.81 13.55
N ALA A 2 1.49 -25.14 13.75
CA ALA A 2 1.52 -23.69 13.71
C ALA A 2 1.01 -23.24 12.33
N ALA A 3 -0.06 -22.45 12.30
CA ALA A 3 -0.57 -21.83 11.08
C ALA A 3 0.43 -20.78 10.60
N GLY A 4 1.53 -21.24 10.00
CA GLY A 4 2.53 -20.38 9.41
C GLY A 4 1.93 -19.67 8.21
N ILE A 5 2.04 -18.34 8.18
CA ILE A 5 1.68 -17.54 7.03
C ILE A 5 2.44 -18.07 5.81
N GLU A 6 1.71 -18.40 4.74
CA GLU A 6 2.26 -19.00 3.53
C GLU A 6 3.34 -18.09 2.91
N PRO A 7 4.51 -18.62 2.50
CA PRO A 7 5.61 -17.80 1.96
C PRO A 7 5.19 -16.91 0.78
N GLY A 8 4.29 -17.39 -0.09
CA GLY A 8 3.76 -16.62 -1.21
C GLY A 8 2.95 -15.40 -0.76
N PHE A 9 2.12 -15.55 0.27
CA PHE A 9 1.35 -14.43 0.84
C PHE A 9 2.27 -13.42 1.53
N ARG A 10 3.32 -13.86 2.25
CA ARG A 10 4.32 -12.94 2.82
C ARG A 10 5.05 -12.15 1.74
N GLY A 11 5.44 -12.80 0.65
CA GLY A 11 6.08 -12.15 -0.49
C GLY A 11 5.18 -11.09 -1.10
N TRP A 12 3.92 -11.44 -1.39
CA TRP A 12 2.92 -10.51 -1.90
C TRP A 12 2.70 -9.31 -0.96
N LEU A 13 2.53 -9.53 0.34
CA LEU A 13 2.40 -8.44 1.33
C LEU A 13 3.63 -7.52 1.34
N GLY A 14 4.83 -8.09 1.21
CA GLY A 14 6.07 -7.33 1.12
C GLY A 14 6.09 -6.41 -0.10
N THR A 15 5.73 -6.93 -1.27
CA THR A 15 5.64 -6.15 -2.51
C THR A 15 4.56 -5.09 -2.43
N LEU A 16 3.36 -5.43 -1.93
CA LEU A 16 2.27 -4.48 -1.75
C LEU A 16 2.66 -3.33 -0.81
N ARG A 17 3.35 -3.63 0.29
CA ARG A 17 3.84 -2.60 1.21
C ARG A 17 4.81 -1.64 0.53
N ILE A 18 5.79 -2.16 -0.20
CA ILE A 18 6.79 -1.32 -0.91
C ILE A 18 6.08 -0.41 -1.92
N ALA A 19 5.16 -0.95 -2.72
CA ALA A 19 4.39 -0.16 -3.67
C ALA A 19 3.53 0.91 -2.98
N ALA A 20 2.86 0.56 -1.87
CA ALA A 20 2.05 1.50 -1.10
C ALA A 20 2.87 2.62 -0.46
N GLU A 21 4.06 2.31 0.07
CA GLU A 21 4.99 3.29 0.61
C GLU A 21 5.50 4.25 -0.49
N ALA A 22 5.82 3.74 -1.67
CA ALA A 22 6.22 4.55 -2.82
C ALA A 22 5.09 5.46 -3.32
N SER A 23 3.89 4.92 -3.49
CA SER A 23 2.69 5.68 -3.89
C SER A 23 2.37 6.79 -2.88
N LYS A 24 2.50 6.50 -1.58
CA LYS A 24 2.34 7.50 -0.53
C LYS A 24 3.39 8.60 -0.62
N ALA A 25 4.67 8.25 -0.77
CA ALA A 25 5.74 9.25 -0.86
C ALA A 25 5.54 10.22 -2.04
N LEU A 26 5.11 9.71 -3.19
CA LEU A 26 4.78 10.54 -4.36
C LEU A 26 3.55 11.43 -4.10
N SER A 27 2.54 10.91 -3.42
CA SER A 27 1.35 11.68 -3.03
C SER A 27 1.70 12.80 -2.04
N ASP A 28 2.58 12.52 -1.08
CA ASP A 28 3.07 13.50 -0.10
C ASP A 28 3.91 14.60 -0.81
N GLU A 29 4.77 14.23 -1.76
CA GLU A 29 5.53 15.20 -2.56
C GLU A 29 4.60 16.05 -3.44
N LEU A 30 3.60 15.44 -4.08
CA LEU A 30 2.62 16.16 -4.89
C LEU A 30 1.83 17.15 -4.04
N GLY A 31 1.38 16.70 -2.87
CA GLY A 31 0.68 17.56 -1.90
C GLY A 31 1.55 18.74 -1.44
N ALA A 32 2.84 18.51 -1.17
CA ALA A 32 3.77 19.58 -0.82
C ALA A 32 3.98 20.57 -1.98
N LEU A 33 4.13 20.05 -3.20
CA LEU A 33 4.33 20.85 -4.41
C LEU A 33 3.10 21.73 -4.71
N MET A 34 1.88 21.22 -4.51
CA MET A 34 0.64 21.99 -4.70
C MET A 34 0.46 23.15 -3.70
N LEU A 35 1.24 23.21 -2.62
CA LEU A 35 1.23 24.31 -1.65
C LEU A 35 2.22 25.43 -2.02
N GLU A 36 3.07 25.21 -3.01
CA GLU A 36 3.98 26.23 -3.53
C GLU A 36 3.19 27.26 -4.36
N ASP A 37 3.45 28.55 -4.10
CA ASP A 37 2.89 29.66 -4.89
C ASP A 37 3.84 29.98 -6.06
N ASP A 38 3.95 29.04 -7.00
CA ASP A 38 4.74 29.15 -8.23
C ASP A 38 3.83 28.75 -9.41
N ASP A 39 3.79 29.57 -10.45
CA ASP A 39 3.00 29.34 -11.67
C ASP A 39 3.88 29.26 -12.93
N SER A 40 5.19 29.14 -12.75
CA SER A 40 6.13 29.05 -13.86
C SER A 40 5.93 27.79 -14.70
N ASP A 41 6.22 27.87 -16.00
CA ASP A 41 6.18 26.72 -16.91
C ASP A 41 7.04 25.54 -16.41
N ALA A 42 8.16 25.85 -15.74
CA ALA A 42 9.04 24.84 -15.17
C ALA A 42 8.36 24.09 -14.00
N PHE A 43 7.68 24.84 -13.13
CA PHE A 43 6.89 24.30 -12.03
C PHE A 43 5.72 23.46 -12.54
N ILE A 44 4.94 23.97 -13.50
CA ILE A 44 3.81 23.23 -14.10
C ILE A 44 4.29 21.91 -14.72
N ARG A 45 5.41 21.90 -15.43
CA ARG A 45 5.99 20.65 -15.98
C ARG A 45 6.44 19.68 -14.90
N ARG A 46 6.94 20.18 -13.76
CA ARG A 46 7.30 19.35 -12.61
C ARG A 46 6.06 18.73 -11.98
N LEU A 47 5.01 19.53 -11.76
CA LEU A 47 3.71 19.05 -11.26
C LEU A 47 3.16 17.92 -12.13
N ILE A 48 3.07 18.13 -13.45
CA ILE A 48 2.54 17.13 -14.39
C ILE A 48 3.32 15.82 -14.27
N ARG A 49 4.65 15.88 -14.31
CA ARG A 49 5.49 14.68 -14.21
C ARG A 49 5.28 13.94 -12.91
N LEU A 50 5.18 14.66 -11.79
CA LEU A 50 4.99 14.07 -10.48
C LEU A 50 3.59 13.45 -10.34
N SER A 51 2.56 14.09 -10.92
CA SER A 51 1.21 13.53 -10.99
C SER A 51 1.17 12.23 -11.79
N GLU A 52 1.80 12.17 -12.96
CA GLU A 52 1.90 10.94 -13.77
C GLU A 52 2.59 9.80 -13.01
N GLN A 53 3.64 10.12 -12.26
CA GLN A 53 4.34 9.14 -11.42
C GLN A 53 3.46 8.64 -10.27
N ALA A 54 2.75 9.56 -9.60
CA ALA A 54 1.84 9.22 -8.51
C ALA A 54 0.68 8.32 -9.00
N GLU A 55 0.12 8.62 -10.17
CA GLU A 55 -0.92 7.81 -10.83
C GLU A 55 -0.41 6.40 -11.14
N ALA A 56 0.76 6.28 -11.79
CA ALA A 56 1.35 4.98 -12.09
C ALA A 56 1.63 4.13 -10.84
N ALA A 57 2.08 4.77 -9.75
CA ALA A 57 2.31 4.09 -8.48
C ALA A 57 0.99 3.65 -7.80
N ALA A 58 -0.05 4.48 -7.88
CA ALA A 58 -1.38 4.13 -7.38
C ALA A 58 -2.00 2.95 -8.16
N ASP A 59 -1.83 2.94 -9.49
CA ASP A 59 -2.27 1.83 -10.34
C ASP A 59 -1.52 0.52 -10.02
N GLU A 60 -0.22 0.59 -9.74
CA GLU A 60 0.55 -0.57 -9.31
C GLU A 60 0.02 -1.14 -7.99
N VAL A 61 -0.27 -0.27 -7.00
CA VAL A 61 -0.89 -0.68 -5.74
C VAL A 61 -2.26 -1.31 -5.98
N ALA A 62 -3.10 -0.68 -6.80
CA ALA A 62 -4.43 -1.20 -7.13
C ALA A 62 -4.36 -2.59 -7.80
N ASN A 63 -3.42 -2.78 -8.72
CA ASN A 63 -3.18 -4.06 -9.37
C ASN A 63 -2.72 -5.14 -8.37
N LEU A 64 -1.80 -4.81 -7.47
CA LEU A 64 -1.34 -5.73 -6.42
C LEU A 64 -2.47 -6.10 -5.44
N VAL A 65 -3.33 -5.14 -5.08
CA VAL A 65 -4.54 -5.38 -4.28
C VAL A 65 -5.49 -6.32 -5.03
N HIS A 66 -5.74 -6.07 -6.32
CA HIS A 66 -6.60 -6.91 -7.15
C HIS A 66 -6.09 -8.35 -7.24
N ILE A 67 -4.79 -8.54 -7.47
CA ILE A 67 -4.14 -9.86 -7.43
C ILE A 67 -4.36 -10.51 -6.05
N GLY A 68 -4.21 -9.73 -4.97
CA GLY A 68 -4.47 -10.17 -3.59
C GLY A 68 -5.89 -10.70 -3.39
N VAL A 69 -6.91 -10.01 -3.92
CA VAL A 69 -8.30 -10.50 -3.93
C VAL A 69 -8.38 -11.86 -4.63
N GLY A 70 -7.79 -11.97 -5.83
CA GLY A 70 -7.84 -13.18 -6.65
C GLY A 70 -7.21 -14.42 -6.00
N ILE A 71 -6.23 -14.23 -5.11
CA ILE A 71 -5.55 -15.33 -4.40
C ILE A 71 -6.10 -15.60 -2.99
N GLY A 72 -7.21 -14.96 -2.60
CA GLY A 72 -7.80 -15.14 -1.26
C GLY A 72 -6.98 -14.50 -0.13
N ALA A 73 -6.17 -13.49 -0.43
CA ALA A 73 -5.32 -12.82 0.56
C ALA A 73 -6.13 -12.15 1.69
N PHE A 74 -7.32 -11.64 1.39
CA PHE A 74 -8.19 -11.02 2.39
C PHE A 74 -8.77 -12.03 3.39
N ASP A 75 -9.03 -13.26 2.97
CA ASP A 75 -9.44 -14.33 3.89
C ASP A 75 -8.30 -14.70 4.85
N TRP A 76 -7.06 -14.69 4.34
CA TRP A 76 -5.88 -14.85 5.18
C TRP A 76 -5.71 -13.71 6.18
N ILE A 77 -5.90 -12.46 5.75
CA ILE A 77 -5.88 -11.29 6.64
C ILE A 77 -6.95 -11.43 7.73
N ALA A 78 -8.18 -11.79 7.35
CA ALA A 78 -9.29 -11.96 8.30
C ALA A 78 -9.01 -13.07 9.33
N ARG A 79 -8.44 -14.21 8.90
CA ARG A 79 -8.03 -15.30 9.80
C ARG A 79 -6.93 -14.85 10.77
N LEU A 80 -5.95 -14.09 10.28
CA LEU A 80 -4.87 -13.57 11.13
C LEU A 80 -5.42 -12.59 12.18
N ALA A 81 -6.31 -11.68 11.79
CA ALA A 81 -6.94 -10.73 12.71
C ALA A 81 -7.77 -11.44 13.80
N GLN A 82 -8.50 -12.50 13.44
CA GLN A 82 -9.23 -13.31 14.43
C GLN A 82 -8.29 -14.04 15.39
N ALA A 83 -7.20 -14.63 14.87
CA ALA A 83 -6.22 -15.31 15.70
C ALA A 83 -5.54 -14.36 16.70
N ASP A 84 -5.20 -13.15 16.28
CA ASP A 84 -4.60 -12.11 17.12
C ASP A 84 -5.57 -11.63 18.22
N ALA A 85 -6.85 -11.42 17.87
CA ALA A 85 -7.89 -11.07 18.82
C ALA A 85 -8.12 -12.17 19.89
N MET A 86 -8.10 -13.44 19.48
CA MET A 86 -8.22 -14.57 20.41
C MET A 86 -7.02 -14.65 21.37
N GLN A 87 -5.79 -14.49 20.87
CA GLN A 87 -4.59 -14.48 21.70
C GLN A 87 -4.59 -13.31 22.70
N SER A 88 -5.03 -12.13 22.26
CA SER A 88 -5.14 -10.95 23.12
C SER A 88 -6.16 -11.14 24.24
N ALA A 89 -7.27 -11.84 23.97
CA ALA A 89 -8.29 -12.15 24.97
C ALA A 89 -7.80 -13.20 25.99
N GLU A 90 -7.06 -14.22 25.53
CA GLU A 90 -6.49 -15.27 26.37
C GLU A 90 -5.39 -14.73 27.30
N ALA A 91 -4.58 -13.78 26.83
CA ALA A 91 -3.55 -13.12 27.62
C ALA A 91 -4.10 -12.13 28.68
N ALA A 92 -5.37 -11.72 28.56
CA ALA A 92 -6.04 -10.81 29.48
C ALA A 92 -6.90 -11.54 30.54
N SER A 93 -6.96 -12.88 30.48
CA SER A 93 -7.71 -13.76 31.38
C SER A 93 -6.80 -14.38 32.45
#